data_AF-A0AA40JQ81-F1
#
_entry.id   AF-A0AA40JQ81-F1
#
_cell.length_a   1.000
_cell.length_b   1.000
_cell.length_c   1.000
_cell.angle_alpha   90.00
_cell.angle_beta   90.00
_cell.angle_gamma   90.00
#
_symmetry.space_group_name_H-M   'P 1'
#
loop_
_entity.id
_entity.type
_entity.pdbx_description
1 polymer ?
#
loop_
_entity_poly.entity_id
_entity_poly.type
_entity_poly.pdbx_seq_one_letter_code
_entity_poly.pdbx_strand_id
1 'polypeptide(L)'
;GLAGIGYLPKLIDRAGLKQFSQRLLLGGALTPGEMARVADAFAAHEVTHGVLHGARAQIAADRAAGYGLGMATASHGYYAAAIGRLLGFDDVIATEAQRDGQGRILSLIEGDNCYGPVKLHRIERWMAEHGIARGDARVRAYSDHVSDAP
;
A
#
# COMPACT_ATOMS: atom_id res chain seq x y z
N GLY A 1 35.18 -24.42 20.81
CA GLY A 1 34.13 -23.40 20.80
C GLY A 1 34.62 -22.24 19.99
N LEU A 2 34.07 -22.03 18.79
CA LEU A 2 34.51 -21.01 17.85
C LEU A 2 33.32 -20.16 17.43
N ALA A 3 33.39 -18.90 17.85
CA ALA A 3 32.87 -17.68 17.22
C ALA A 3 31.57 -17.80 16.42
N GLY A 4 30.47 -17.36 17.03
CA GLY A 4 29.25 -16.99 16.33
C GLY A 4 29.53 -15.84 15.37
N ILE A 5 29.52 -16.14 14.08
CA ILE A 5 29.61 -15.16 13.01
C ILE A 5 28.35 -14.30 13.07
N GLY A 6 28.58 -13.01 13.28
CA GLY A 6 27.57 -11.97 13.47
C GLY A 6 26.48 -11.99 12.42
N TYR A 7 25.25 -12.02 12.90
CA TYR A 7 24.03 -11.94 12.13
C TYR A 7 23.75 -10.47 11.79
N LEU A 8 24.43 -9.89 10.79
CA LEU A 8 24.07 -8.55 10.26
C LEU A 8 24.60 -8.42 8.82
N PRO A 9 23.73 -8.39 7.79
CA PRO A 9 23.11 -7.11 7.41
C PRO A 9 21.67 -7.28 6.87
N LYS A 10 20.66 -6.85 7.61
CA LYS A 10 19.28 -6.72 7.08
C LYS A 10 18.66 -5.34 7.32
N LEU A 11 19.50 -4.31 7.46
CA LEU A 11 19.07 -2.91 7.48
C LEU A 11 19.64 -2.19 6.26
N ILE A 12 19.33 -2.71 5.06
CA ILE A 12 19.03 -1.77 3.99
C ILE A 12 17.71 -1.15 4.43
N ASP A 13 17.75 0.12 4.84
CA ASP A 13 16.55 0.87 5.18
C ASP A 13 15.61 0.81 3.97
N ARG A 14 14.61 -0.07 4.06
CA ARG A 14 13.68 -0.34 2.96
C ARG A 14 12.87 0.91 2.64
N ALA A 15 12.65 1.78 3.62
CA ALA A 15 12.08 3.09 3.39
C ALA A 15 13.05 3.94 2.56
N GLY A 16 14.31 4.06 2.96
CA GLY A 16 15.35 4.77 2.21
C GLY A 16 15.56 4.27 0.77
N LEU A 17 15.59 2.95 0.54
CA LEU A 17 15.69 2.40 -0.82
C LEU A 17 14.46 2.74 -1.67
N LYS A 18 13.26 2.70 -1.06
CA LYS A 18 12.00 3.06 -1.73
C LYS A 18 11.97 4.54 -2.11
N GLN A 19 12.40 5.40 -1.19
CA GLN A 19 12.50 6.85 -1.41
C GLN A 19 13.52 7.20 -2.50
N PHE A 20 14.67 6.51 -2.53
CA PHE A 20 15.68 6.70 -3.57
C PHE A 20 15.16 6.31 -4.96
N SER A 21 14.56 5.12 -5.10
CA SER A 21 13.95 4.67 -6.35
C SER A 21 12.82 5.60 -6.80
N GLN A 22 11.99 6.07 -5.88
CA GLN A 22 10.93 7.02 -6.17
C GLN A 22 11.47 8.35 -6.69
N ARG A 23 12.54 8.87 -6.09
CA ARG A 23 13.21 10.11 -6.52
C ARG A 23 13.77 10.01 -7.93
N LEU A 24 14.30 8.85 -8.32
CA LEU A 24 14.79 8.63 -9.68
C LEU A 24 13.65 8.60 -10.71
N LEU A 25 12.48 8.08 -10.34
CA LEU A 25 11.34 7.94 -11.24
C LEU A 25 10.46 9.21 -11.33
N LEU A 26 10.28 9.93 -10.23
CA LEU A 26 9.35 11.07 -10.13
C LEU A 26 10.06 12.42 -10.01
N GLY A 27 11.39 12.43 -9.87
CA GLY A 27 12.17 13.63 -9.60
C GLY A 27 12.07 14.11 -8.15
N GLY A 28 12.38 15.38 -7.92
CA GLY A 28 12.44 15.95 -6.57
C GLY A 28 11.08 16.19 -5.92
N ALA A 29 10.09 16.67 -6.70
CA ALA A 29 8.73 16.94 -6.25
C ALA A 29 7.77 17.02 -7.45
N LEU A 30 6.54 16.55 -7.29
CA LEU A 30 5.47 16.69 -8.30
C LEU A 30 4.27 17.44 -7.72
N THR A 31 3.64 18.28 -8.53
CA THR A 31 2.35 18.86 -8.17
C THR A 31 1.28 17.77 -8.02
N PRO A 32 0.19 18.01 -7.27
CA PRO A 32 -0.91 17.05 -7.15
C PRO A 32 -1.47 16.60 -8.51
N GLY A 33 -1.61 17.52 -9.47
CA GLY A 33 -2.11 17.21 -10.81
C GLY A 33 -1.15 16.38 -11.65
N GLU A 34 0.16 16.63 -11.55
CA GLU A 34 1.17 15.79 -12.22
C GLU A 34 1.20 14.39 -11.62
N MET A 35 1.18 14.28 -10.29
CA MET A 35 1.17 12.99 -9.62
C MET A 35 -0.07 12.18 -9.97
N ALA A 36 -1.26 12.80 -9.98
CA ALA A 36 -2.50 12.13 -10.36
C ALA A 36 -2.42 11.55 -11.78
N ARG A 37 -1.91 12.33 -12.75
CA ARG A 37 -1.74 11.83 -14.13
C ARG A 37 -0.79 10.64 -14.22
N VAL A 38 0.35 10.69 -13.53
CA VAL A 38 1.32 9.59 -13.53
C VAL A 38 0.75 8.35 -12.83
N ALA A 39 0.09 8.55 -11.68
CA ALA A 39 -0.56 7.48 -10.93
C ALA A 39 -1.68 6.80 -11.74
N ASP A 40 -2.51 7.58 -12.43
CA ASP A 40 -3.59 7.05 -13.27
C ASP A 40 -3.05 6.29 -14.48
N ALA A 41 -2.00 6.80 -15.13
CA ALA A 41 -1.35 6.11 -16.24
C ALA A 41 -0.72 4.77 -15.80
N PHE A 42 -0.03 4.78 -14.66
CA PHE A 42 0.52 3.57 -14.06
C PHE A 42 -0.58 2.58 -13.67
N ALA A 43 -1.63 3.05 -13.00
CA ALA A 43 -2.74 2.20 -12.59
C ALA A 43 -3.45 1.55 -13.78
N ALA A 44 -3.67 2.29 -14.87
CA ALA A 44 -4.24 1.75 -16.10
C ALA A 44 -3.35 0.65 -16.72
N HIS A 45 -2.03 0.87 -16.74
CA HIS A 45 -1.08 -0.14 -17.20
C HIS A 45 -1.11 -1.39 -16.33
N GLU A 46 -1.01 -1.24 -15.00
CA GLU A 46 -1.00 -2.35 -14.05
C GLU A 46 -2.30 -3.13 -14.05
N VAL A 47 -3.45 -2.45 -14.09
CA VAL A 47 -4.73 -3.14 -14.19
C VAL A 47 -4.76 -3.94 -15.49
N THR A 48 -4.35 -3.37 -16.62
CA THR A 48 -4.41 -4.08 -17.90
C THR A 48 -3.47 -5.29 -17.97
N HIS A 49 -2.24 -5.18 -17.44
CA HIS A 49 -1.17 -6.17 -17.69
C HIS A 49 -0.63 -6.88 -16.45
N GLY A 50 -0.73 -6.27 -15.27
CA GLY A 50 -0.10 -6.74 -14.02
C GLY A 50 -1.04 -7.49 -13.08
N VAL A 51 -2.35 -7.27 -13.14
CA VAL A 51 -3.29 -7.92 -12.22
C VAL A 51 -3.61 -9.35 -12.67
N LEU A 52 -3.22 -10.32 -11.84
CA LEU A 52 -3.44 -11.74 -12.07
C LEU A 52 -4.93 -12.07 -12.26
N HIS A 53 -5.23 -12.98 -13.20
CA HIS A 53 -6.61 -13.42 -13.47
C HIS A 53 -7.32 -13.94 -12.22
N GLY A 54 -6.63 -14.75 -11.40
CA GLY A 54 -7.16 -15.25 -10.13
C GLY A 54 -7.51 -14.14 -9.13
N ALA A 55 -6.70 -13.08 -9.05
CA ALA A 55 -7.00 -11.94 -8.19
C ALA A 55 -8.27 -11.21 -8.65
N ARG A 56 -8.46 -11.03 -9.96
CA ARG A 56 -9.68 -10.43 -10.53
C ARG A 56 -10.91 -11.26 -10.23
N ALA A 57 -10.82 -12.58 -10.43
CA ALA A 57 -11.91 -13.51 -10.15
C ALA A 57 -12.28 -13.49 -8.67
N GLN A 58 -11.29 -13.49 -7.77
CA GLN A 58 -11.51 -13.47 -6.33
C GLN A 58 -12.15 -12.14 -5.87
N ILE A 59 -11.66 -11.00 -6.35
CA ILE A 59 -12.25 -9.67 -6.07
C ILE A 59 -13.73 -9.64 -6.50
N ALA A 60 -14.05 -10.16 -7.68
CA ALA A 60 -15.42 -10.22 -8.17
C ALA A 60 -16.30 -11.16 -7.31
N ALA A 61 -15.76 -12.31 -6.91
CA ALA A 61 -16.47 -13.28 -6.07
C ALA A 61 -16.76 -12.73 -4.66
N ASP A 62 -15.80 -12.07 -4.03
CA ASP A 62 -15.99 -11.47 -2.71
C ASP A 62 -17.02 -10.33 -2.77
N ARG A 63 -16.98 -9.49 -3.81
CA ARG A 63 -18.02 -8.47 -4.04
C ARG A 63 -19.40 -9.09 -4.21
N ALA A 64 -19.52 -10.13 -5.03
CA ALA A 64 -20.79 -10.82 -5.27
C ALA A 64 -21.33 -11.50 -3.99
N ALA A 65 -20.43 -11.90 -3.09
CA ALA A 65 -20.79 -12.44 -1.78
C ALA A 65 -21.12 -11.36 -0.72
N GLY A 66 -21.09 -10.07 -1.10
CA GLY A 66 -21.47 -8.95 -0.23
C GLY A 66 -20.36 -8.46 0.70
N TYR A 67 -19.10 -8.81 0.45
CA TYR A 67 -17.97 -8.26 1.20
C TYR A 67 -17.67 -6.83 0.77
N GLY A 68 -17.39 -5.95 1.73
CA GLY A 68 -16.66 -4.72 1.50
C GLY A 68 -15.19 -5.05 1.15
N LEU A 69 -14.60 -4.27 0.25
CA LEU A 69 -13.28 -4.53 -0.31
C LEU A 69 -12.28 -3.44 0.12
N GLY A 70 -11.36 -3.82 1.02
CA GLY A 70 -10.24 -2.96 1.44
C GLY A 70 -8.90 -3.43 0.86
N MET A 71 -8.06 -2.48 0.41
CA MET A 71 -6.69 -2.74 -0.03
C MET A 71 -5.69 -2.21 0.99
N ALA A 72 -5.02 -3.10 1.73
CA ALA A 72 -3.94 -2.71 2.64
C ALA A 72 -2.56 -3.01 2.03
N THR A 73 -1.75 -1.98 1.80
CA THR A 73 -0.50 -2.11 1.04
C THR A 73 0.64 -1.25 1.58
N ALA A 74 1.87 -1.77 1.50
CA ALA A 74 3.07 -0.97 1.80
C ALA A 74 3.40 0.04 0.69
N SER A 75 2.78 -0.09 -0.48
CA SER A 75 2.89 0.81 -1.62
C SER A 75 2.46 2.24 -1.30
N HIS A 76 2.91 3.22 -2.09
CA HIS A 76 2.51 4.60 -1.88
C HIS A 76 1.04 4.83 -2.25
N GLY A 77 0.34 5.59 -1.41
CA GLY A 77 -1.10 5.84 -1.55
C GLY A 77 -1.51 6.45 -2.89
N TYR A 78 -0.69 7.31 -3.48
CA TYR A 78 -1.07 8.02 -4.72
C TYR A 78 -1.34 7.07 -5.90
N TYR A 79 -0.52 6.03 -6.13
CA TYR A 79 -0.82 5.04 -7.17
C TYR A 79 -1.65 3.87 -6.65
N ALA A 80 -1.52 3.50 -5.37
CA ALA A 80 -2.32 2.43 -4.79
C ALA A 80 -3.82 2.78 -4.82
N ALA A 81 -4.17 4.04 -4.51
CA ALA A 81 -5.54 4.54 -4.60
C ALA A 81 -6.07 4.52 -6.05
N ALA A 82 -5.24 4.87 -7.03
CA ALA A 82 -5.61 4.80 -8.44
C ALA A 82 -5.89 3.36 -8.90
N ILE A 83 -5.05 2.40 -8.50
CA ILE A 83 -5.27 0.96 -8.77
C ILE A 83 -6.53 0.47 -8.04
N GLY A 84 -6.66 0.78 -6.76
CA GLY A 84 -7.82 0.41 -5.93
C GLY A 84 -9.13 0.85 -6.57
N ARG A 85 -9.20 2.11 -7.02
CA ARG A 85 -10.36 2.66 -7.74
C ARG A 85 -10.70 1.89 -9.01
N LEU A 86 -9.71 1.56 -9.83
CA LEU A 86 -9.93 0.81 -11.09
C LEU A 86 -10.33 -0.65 -10.86
N LEU A 87 -9.92 -1.25 -9.73
CA LEU A 87 -10.35 -2.59 -9.31
C LEU A 87 -11.65 -2.58 -8.49
N GLY A 88 -12.16 -1.39 -8.16
CA GLY A 88 -13.38 -1.16 -7.40
C GLY A 88 -13.27 -1.45 -5.90
N PHE A 89 -12.08 -1.32 -5.31
CA PHE A 89 -11.94 -1.32 -3.86
C PHE A 89 -12.65 -0.10 -3.27
N ASP A 90 -13.30 -0.30 -2.13
CA ASP A 90 -14.00 0.76 -1.41
C ASP A 90 -13.00 1.65 -0.66
N ASP A 91 -11.94 1.04 -0.14
CA ASP A 91 -10.93 1.70 0.68
C ASP A 91 -9.51 1.26 0.35
N VAL A 92 -8.55 2.18 0.48
CA VAL A 92 -7.12 1.91 0.35
C VAL A 92 -6.36 2.43 1.57
N ILE A 93 -5.66 1.51 2.25
CA ILE A 93 -4.83 1.77 3.43
C ILE A 93 -3.38 1.59 3.00
N ALA A 94 -2.70 2.70 2.74
CA ALA A 94 -1.39 2.70 2.09
C ALA A 94 -0.32 3.47 2.88
N THR A 95 0.91 3.42 2.36
CA THR A 95 1.99 4.28 2.84
C THR A 95 1.79 5.69 2.31
N GLU A 96 1.76 6.68 3.20
CA GLU A 96 1.58 8.08 2.84
C GLU A 96 2.90 8.73 2.41
N ALA A 97 2.82 9.68 1.48
CA ALA A 97 3.96 10.46 1.03
C ALA A 97 3.91 11.87 1.62
N GLN A 98 5.06 12.39 2.05
CA GLN A 98 5.15 13.75 2.57
C GLN A 98 4.79 14.75 1.47
N ARG A 99 4.27 15.90 1.92
CA ARG A 99 3.98 17.04 1.07
C ARG A 99 4.73 18.27 1.58
N ASP A 100 5.21 19.10 0.67
CA ASP A 100 5.77 20.40 1.06
C ASP A 100 4.68 21.43 1.38
N GLY A 101 5.09 22.64 1.77
CA GLY A 101 4.17 23.74 2.10
C GLY A 101 3.29 24.22 0.93
N GLN A 102 3.54 23.72 -0.28
CA GLN A 102 2.80 24.00 -1.50
C GLN A 102 1.96 22.79 -1.95
N GLY A 103 1.91 21.73 -1.13
CA GLY A 103 1.14 20.52 -1.39
C GLY A 103 1.75 19.58 -2.42
N ARG A 104 2.97 19.84 -2.90
CA ARG A 104 3.68 18.98 -3.85
C ARG A 104 4.12 17.70 -3.14
N ILE A 105 3.98 16.57 -3.82
CA ILE A 105 4.31 15.27 -3.28
C ILE A 105 5.81 15.06 -3.39
N LEU A 106 6.44 14.77 -2.25
CA LEU A 106 7.86 14.50 -2.12
C LEU A 106 8.13 13.00 -2.23
N SER A 107 9.39 12.65 -2.49
CA SER A 107 9.86 11.25 -2.46
C SER A 107 10.17 10.76 -1.04
N LEU A 108 9.46 11.27 -0.04
CA LEU A 108 9.64 10.94 1.39
C LEU A 108 8.34 10.32 1.93
N ILE A 109 8.46 9.44 2.91
CA ILE A 109 7.32 8.80 3.58
C ILE A 109 6.81 9.72 4.70
N GLU A 110 5.50 9.91 4.77
CA GLU A 110 4.82 10.57 5.88
C GLU A 110 4.47 9.52 6.94
N GLY A 111 5.03 9.66 8.14
CA GLY A 111 4.93 8.67 9.21
C GLY A 111 5.60 7.34 8.83
N ASP A 112 4.92 6.23 9.15
CA ASP A 112 5.48 4.88 8.98
C ASP A 112 5.03 4.19 7.69
N ASN A 113 5.92 3.38 7.12
CA ASN A 113 5.58 2.46 6.03
C ASN A 113 4.49 1.46 6.48
N CYS A 114 3.44 1.28 5.68
CA CYS A 114 2.31 0.38 5.96
C CYS A 114 2.73 -1.10 5.82
N TYR A 115 3.49 -1.60 6.80
CA TYR A 115 4.17 -2.88 6.74
C TYR A 115 4.20 -3.56 8.11
N GLY A 116 4.01 -4.88 8.17
CA GLY A 116 4.06 -5.61 9.43
C GLY A 116 3.01 -5.12 10.43
N PRO A 117 3.37 -5.02 11.73
CA PRO A 117 2.45 -4.52 12.76
C PRO A 117 1.85 -3.13 12.47
N VAL A 118 2.56 -2.27 11.72
CA VAL A 118 2.03 -0.95 11.32
C VAL A 118 0.82 -1.11 10.39
N LYS A 119 0.85 -2.11 9.49
CA LYS A 119 -0.28 -2.41 8.60
C LYS A 119 -1.50 -2.83 9.42
N LEU A 120 -1.33 -3.74 10.37
CA LEU A 120 -2.40 -4.16 11.27
C LEU A 120 -3.00 -2.97 12.03
N HIS A 121 -2.16 -2.14 12.66
CA HIS A 121 -2.62 -0.98 13.41
C HIS A 121 -3.40 0.01 12.53
N ARG A 122 -2.95 0.25 11.29
CA ARG A 122 -3.67 1.11 10.34
C ARG A 122 -5.01 0.50 9.94
N ILE A 123 -5.10 -0.82 9.75
CA ILE A 123 -6.37 -1.52 9.49
C ILE A 123 -7.30 -1.39 10.68
N GLU A 124 -6.85 -1.65 11.90
CA GLU A 124 -7.67 -1.53 13.11
C GLU A 124 -8.19 -0.11 13.32
N ARG A 125 -7.34 0.89 13.06
CA ARG A 125 -7.75 2.30 13.09
C ARG A 125 -8.82 2.59 12.04
N TRP A 126 -8.61 2.15 10.79
CA TRP A 126 -9.59 2.32 9.72
C TRP A 126 -10.92 1.64 10.09
N MET A 127 -10.88 0.43 10.65
CA MET A 127 -12.07 -0.28 11.13
C MET A 127 -12.81 0.52 12.20
N ALA A 128 -12.09 1.08 13.18
CA ALA A 128 -12.68 1.91 14.22
C ALA A 128 -13.33 3.19 13.65
N GLU A 129 -12.67 3.86 12.69
CA GLU A 129 -13.19 5.05 12.00
C GLU A 129 -14.48 4.74 11.21
N HIS A 130 -14.64 3.50 10.73
CA HIS A 130 -15.84 3.03 10.03
C HIS A 130 -16.87 2.36 10.95
N GLY A 131 -16.66 2.39 12.27
CA GLY A 131 -17.57 1.76 13.24
C GLY A 131 -17.60 0.22 13.15
N ILE A 132 -16.56 -0.40 12.59
CA ILE A 132 -16.44 -1.85 12.43
C ILE A 132 -15.70 -2.42 13.65
N ALA A 133 -16.43 -3.09 14.54
CA ALA A 133 -15.81 -3.83 15.63
C ALA A 133 -15.12 -5.10 15.10
N ARG A 134 -13.82 -5.28 15.41
CA ARG A 134 -13.02 -6.42 14.91
C ARG A 134 -13.60 -7.79 15.28
N GLY A 135 -14.24 -7.90 16.44
CA GLY A 135 -14.87 -9.14 16.92
C GLY A 135 -16.11 -9.56 16.14
N ASP A 136 -16.80 -8.59 15.54
CA ASP A 136 -18.04 -8.81 14.79
C ASP A 136 -17.79 -8.94 13.27
N ALA A 137 -16.58 -8.63 12.83
CA ALA A 137 -16.18 -8.64 11.44
C ALA A 137 -15.74 -10.04 10.97
N ARG A 138 -16.36 -10.51 9.87
CA ARG A 138 -15.85 -11.67 9.12
C ARG A 138 -14.83 -11.19 8.08
N VAL A 139 -13.56 -11.48 8.33
CA VAL A 139 -12.45 -11.02 7.47
C VAL A 139 -11.92 -12.17 6.60
N ARG A 140 -11.66 -11.87 5.33
CA ARG A 140 -10.82 -12.67 4.43
C ARG A 140 -9.62 -11.81 4.04
N ALA A 141 -8.42 -12.37 4.17
CA ALA A 141 -7.18 -11.67 3.82
C ALA A 141 -6.38 -12.51 2.84
N TYR A 142 -5.82 -11.85 1.83
CA TYR A 142 -4.95 -12.43 0.81
C TYR A 142 -3.65 -11.65 0.81
N SER A 143 -2.52 -12.35 0.97
CA SER A 143 -1.19 -11.75 0.91
C SER A 143 -0.18 -12.76 0.37
N ASP A 144 0.88 -12.25 -0.23
CA ASP A 144 1.99 -12.99 -0.80
C ASP A 144 3.25 -12.98 0.10
N HIS A 145 3.24 -12.24 1.21
CA HIS A 145 4.44 -12.05 2.02
C HIS A 145 4.21 -12.24 3.52
N VAL A 146 5.18 -12.89 4.19
CA VAL A 146 5.14 -13.22 5.63
C VAL A 146 5.01 -12.01 6.56
N SER A 147 5.33 -10.82 6.06
CA SER A 147 5.13 -9.57 6.82
C SER A 147 3.69 -9.27 7.13
N ASP A 148 2.75 -9.85 6.38
CA ASP A 148 1.32 -9.63 6.55
C ASP A 148 0.66 -10.75 7.37
N ALA A 149 1.47 -11.57 8.04
CA ALA A 149 1.00 -12.57 8.98
C ALA A 149 0.36 -11.99 10.27
N PRO A 150 0.84 -10.86 10.84
CA PRO A 150 0.14 -10.19 11.94
C PRO A 150 -1.21 -9.62 11.50
#